data_AF-A0A1I4Q787-F1
#
_entry.id   AF-A0A1I4Q787-F1
#
_cell.length_a   1.000
_cell.length_b   1.000
_cell.length_c   1.000
_cell.angle_alpha   90.00
_cell.angle_beta   90.00
_cell.angle_gamma   90.00
#
_symmetry.space_group_name_H-M   'P 1'
#
loop_
_entity.id
_entity.type
_entity.pdbx_description
1 polymer ?
#
loop_
_entity_poly.entity_id
_entity_poly.type
_entity_poly.pdbx_seq_one_letter_code
_entity_poly.pdbx_strand_id
1 'polypeptide(L)'
;MNTDQKGHFSADLNTANGRESFRMTNGLSYDVRQGVHCIEAINGSGEGFYVYLPAHIESGTYALEVGLPSVIHVMPASEAELYPVGTLTLTVGGAARFAGTFSGVDANGIVIENGSFRLEGDA
;
A
#
# COMPACT_ATOMS: atom_id res chain seq x y z
N MET A 1 -0.36 -16.41 9.18
CA MET A 1 -0.07 -17.24 7.99
C MET A 1 -0.58 -16.40 6.84
N ASN A 2 0.32 -15.68 6.14
CA ASN A 2 -0.10 -14.81 5.03
C ASN A 2 -0.77 -15.68 3.98
N THR A 3 -2.00 -15.33 3.62
CA THR A 3 -2.72 -16.04 2.56
C THR A 3 -2.71 -15.12 1.35
N ASP A 4 -2.22 -15.60 0.22
CA ASP A 4 -2.29 -14.84 -1.02
C ASP A 4 -3.75 -14.73 -1.42
N GLN A 5 -4.26 -13.50 -1.34
CA GLN A 5 -5.62 -13.11 -1.65
C GLN A 5 -5.67 -12.50 -3.03
N LYS A 6 -6.78 -12.69 -3.75
CA LYS A 6 -6.96 -12.00 -5.03
C LYS A 6 -6.95 -10.50 -4.82
N GLY A 7 -6.24 -9.80 -5.68
CA GLY A 7 -6.11 -8.36 -5.59
C GLY A 7 -5.09 -7.80 -6.58
N HIS A 8 -4.96 -6.48 -6.57
CA HIS A 8 -3.95 -5.79 -7.34
C HIS A 8 -3.33 -4.65 -6.54
N PHE A 9 -2.09 -4.33 -6.88
CA PHE A 9 -1.38 -3.17 -6.39
C PHE A 9 -0.59 -2.54 -7.53
N SER A 10 -0.65 -1.22 -7.67
CA SER A 10 0.19 -0.50 -8.62
C SER A 10 0.61 0.86 -8.09
N ALA A 11 1.80 1.31 -8.45
CA ALA A 11 2.27 2.67 -8.21
C ALA A 11 3.34 3.06 -9.22
N ASP A 12 3.41 4.34 -9.58
CA ASP A 12 4.52 4.91 -10.34
C ASP A 12 5.51 5.55 -9.37
N LEU A 13 6.80 5.29 -9.59
CA LEU A 13 7.89 5.77 -8.76
C LEU A 13 8.74 6.72 -9.60
N ASN A 14 8.91 7.97 -9.15
CA ASN A 14 9.88 8.89 -9.73
C ASN A 14 11.13 8.88 -8.85
N THR A 15 12.14 8.12 -9.27
CA THR A 15 13.43 7.96 -8.58
C THR A 15 14.48 8.90 -9.20
N ALA A 16 15.65 9.00 -8.56
CA ALA A 16 16.78 9.71 -9.14
C ALA A 16 17.27 9.11 -10.47
N ASN A 17 16.98 7.82 -10.72
CA ASN A 17 17.38 7.09 -11.92
C ASN A 17 16.32 7.15 -13.03
N GLY A 18 15.16 7.77 -12.76
CA GLY A 18 14.07 7.92 -13.71
C GLY A 18 12.75 7.38 -13.18
N ARG A 19 11.80 7.20 -14.10
CA ARG A 19 10.47 6.69 -13.75
C ARG A 19 10.45 5.17 -13.80
N GLU A 20 9.97 4.59 -12.72
CA GLU A 20 9.77 3.16 -12.54
C GLU A 20 8.31 2.86 -12.23
N SER A 21 7.90 1.60 -12.40
CA SER A 21 6.53 1.17 -12.16
C SER A 21 6.51 -0.10 -11.31
N PHE A 22 5.83 -0.04 -10.17
CA PHE A 22 5.51 -1.22 -9.38
C PHE A 22 4.14 -1.74 -9.79
N ARG A 23 4.05 -3.02 -10.15
CA ARG A 23 2.80 -3.68 -10.58
C ARG A 23 2.74 -5.08 -9.97
N MET A 24 1.69 -5.36 -9.21
CA MET A 24 1.41 -6.67 -8.64
C MET A 24 -0.03 -7.07 -8.95
N THR A 25 -0.19 -8.20 -9.63
CA THR A 25 -1.49 -8.73 -10.05
C THR A 25 -1.72 -10.17 -9.60
N ASN A 26 -0.69 -10.86 -9.10
CA ASN A 26 -0.73 -12.29 -8.79
C ASN A 26 -1.10 -12.59 -7.33
N GLY A 27 -1.84 -11.67 -6.71
CA GLY A 27 -2.31 -11.79 -5.33
C GLY A 27 -1.58 -10.85 -4.39
N LEU A 28 -2.30 -10.43 -3.36
CA LEU A 28 -1.80 -9.61 -2.25
C LEU A 28 -1.77 -10.48 -1.00
N SER A 29 -0.74 -10.36 -0.21
CA SER A 29 -0.69 -10.98 1.11
C SER A 29 -1.53 -10.15 2.08
N TYR A 30 -2.36 -10.82 2.88
CA TYR A 30 -3.21 -10.18 3.88
C TYR A 30 -3.17 -10.92 5.22
N ASP A 31 -2.97 -10.18 6.30
CA ASP A 31 -3.08 -10.67 7.68
C ASP A 31 -3.58 -9.55 8.61
N VAL A 32 -4.02 -9.92 9.81
CA VAL A 32 -4.42 -8.97 10.86
C VAL A 32 -3.53 -9.16 12.08
N ARG A 33 -2.78 -8.13 12.46
CA ARG A 33 -1.84 -8.18 13.59
C ARG A 33 -2.21 -7.13 14.62
N GLN A 34 -2.57 -7.56 15.83
CA GLN A 34 -2.91 -6.65 16.94
C GLN A 34 -3.99 -5.60 16.58
N GLY A 35 -4.96 -5.96 15.73
CA GLY A 35 -5.99 -5.02 15.26
C GLY A 35 -5.52 -4.06 14.17
N VAL A 36 -4.44 -4.38 13.46
CA VAL A 36 -3.99 -3.66 12.27
C VAL A 36 -4.16 -4.57 11.06
N HIS A 37 -4.84 -4.09 10.03
CA HIS A 37 -4.89 -4.75 8.73
C HIS A 37 -3.57 -4.50 8.00
N CYS A 38 -2.90 -5.57 7.58
CA CYS A 38 -1.67 -5.51 6.81
C CYS A 38 -1.96 -6.04 5.41
N ILE A 39 -1.79 -5.20 4.38
CA ILE A 39 -1.89 -5.58 2.97
C ILE A 39 -0.51 -5.45 2.35
N GLU A 40 0.02 -6.53 1.81
CA GLU A 40 1.41 -6.60 1.36
C GLU A 40 1.46 -6.98 -0.13
N ALA A 41 2.19 -6.22 -0.92
CA ALA A 41 2.48 -6.50 -2.32
C ALA A 41 4.00 -6.59 -2.48
N ILE A 42 4.56 -7.80 -2.59
CA ILE A 42 6.01 -8.03 -2.63
C ILE A 42 6.37 -8.76 -3.94
N ASN A 43 7.38 -8.29 -4.66
CA ASN A 43 7.87 -8.89 -5.90
C ASN A 43 8.97 -9.95 -5.65
N GLY A 44 9.41 -10.60 -6.73
CA GLY A 44 10.43 -11.66 -6.66
C GLY A 44 11.82 -11.19 -6.21
N SER A 45 12.10 -9.88 -6.23
CA SER A 45 13.32 -9.26 -5.69
C SER A 45 13.20 -8.84 -4.22
N GLY A 46 12.04 -9.06 -3.58
CA GLY A 46 11.80 -8.68 -2.19
C GLY A 46 11.42 -7.19 -2.01
N GLU A 47 11.18 -6.47 -3.09
CA GLU A 47 10.68 -5.10 -3.06
C GLU A 47 9.17 -5.13 -2.90
N GLY A 48 8.61 -4.18 -2.17
CA GLY A 48 7.19 -4.20 -1.97
C GLY A 48 6.58 -2.93 -1.44
N PHE A 49 5.26 -2.94 -1.46
CA PHE A 49 4.43 -1.97 -0.79
C PHE A 49 3.62 -2.64 0.32
N TYR A 50 3.51 -1.94 1.43
CA TYR A 50 2.76 -2.36 2.60
C TYR A 50 1.74 -1.28 2.92
N VAL A 51 0.47 -1.66 3.03
CA VAL A 51 -0.60 -0.76 3.49
C VAL A 51 -1.05 -1.24 4.86
N TYR A 52 -0.94 -0.35 5.85
CA TYR A 52 -1.38 -0.61 7.21
C TYR A 52 -2.58 0.24 7.55
N LEU A 53 -3.66 -0.40 7.98
CA LEU A 53 -4.91 0.26 8.32
C LEU A 53 -5.37 -0.12 9.73
N PRO A 54 -5.88 0.82 10.54
CA PRO A 54 -6.53 0.52 11.82
C PRO A 54 -7.72 -0.44 11.67
N ALA A 55 -7.98 -1.30 12.66
CA ALA A 55 -9.09 -2.29 12.66
C ALA A 55 -10.47 -1.70 12.37
N HIS A 56 -10.69 -0.45 12.77
CA HIS A 56 -11.98 0.23 12.64
C HIS A 56 -11.89 1.41 11.67
N ILE A 57 -10.97 1.36 10.70
CA ILE A 57 -10.91 2.39 9.67
C ILE A 57 -12.19 2.35 8.82
N GLU A 58 -12.67 3.53 8.46
CA GLU A 58 -13.85 3.70 7.62
C GLU A 58 -13.46 4.12 6.20
N SER A 59 -14.43 4.19 5.30
CA SER A 59 -14.18 4.79 3.98
C SER A 59 -13.95 6.29 4.14
N GLY A 60 -12.98 6.85 3.43
CA GLY A 60 -12.66 8.27 3.53
C GLY A 60 -11.34 8.65 2.86
N THR A 61 -10.97 9.92 2.99
CA THR A 61 -9.67 10.44 2.56
C THR A 61 -8.85 10.81 3.79
N TYR A 62 -7.63 10.31 3.83
CA TYR A 62 -6.69 10.43 4.94
C TYR A 62 -5.41 11.11 4.47
N ALA A 63 -4.90 12.05 5.25
CA ALA A 63 -3.50 12.44 5.14
C ALA A 63 -2.63 11.27 5.66
N LEU A 64 -1.54 10.98 4.97
CA LEU A 64 -0.56 10.01 5.46
C LEU A 64 0.37 10.71 6.43
N GLU A 65 0.47 10.17 7.64
CA GLU A 65 1.34 10.64 8.72
C GLU A 65 2.10 9.45 9.29
N VAL A 66 3.11 9.73 10.12
CA VAL A 66 3.83 8.68 10.86
C VAL A 66 2.83 7.92 11.73
N GLY A 67 2.67 6.62 11.49
CA GLY A 67 1.71 5.77 12.20
C GLY A 67 0.69 5.10 11.26
N LEU A 68 -0.60 5.15 11.61
CA LEU A 68 -1.68 4.53 10.85
C LEU A 68 -2.77 5.57 10.51
N PRO A 69 -3.39 5.52 9.33
CA PRO A 69 -3.06 4.64 8.21
C PRO A 69 -1.73 5.03 7.55
N SER A 70 -0.97 4.03 7.07
CA SER A 70 0.30 4.26 6.37
C SER A 70 0.43 3.37 5.14
N VAL A 71 1.24 3.86 4.20
CA VAL A 71 1.71 3.12 3.05
C VAL A 71 3.24 3.19 3.04
N ILE A 72 3.90 2.05 3.03
CA ILE A 72 5.35 1.92 3.11
C ILE A 72 5.84 1.25 1.83
N HIS A 73 6.82 1.86 1.19
CA HIS A 73 7.57 1.27 0.08
C HIS A 73 8.89 0.71 0.60
N VAL A 74 9.24 -0.51 0.22
CA VAL A 74 10.48 -1.18 0.60
C VAL A 74 11.23 -1.62 -0.65
N MET A 75 12.48 -1.20 -0.78
CA MET A 75 13.45 -1.68 -1.76
C MET A 75 14.41 -2.67 -1.09
N PRO A 76 15.24 -3.44 -1.82
CA PRO A 76 15.97 -4.58 -1.26
C PRO A 76 16.99 -4.22 -0.16
N ALA A 77 17.26 -2.92 0.04
CA ALA A 77 18.16 -2.40 1.07
C ALA A 77 17.58 -1.21 1.87
N SER A 78 16.29 -0.88 1.71
CA SER A 78 15.71 0.29 2.39
C SER A 78 14.22 0.17 2.59
N GLU A 79 13.74 0.58 3.76
CA GLU A 79 12.32 0.79 4.06
C GLU A 79 12.03 2.29 4.03
N ALA A 80 10.90 2.69 3.46
CA ALA A 80 10.49 4.08 3.39
C ALA A 80 8.98 4.21 3.61
N GLU A 81 8.61 4.88 4.71
CA GLU A 81 7.25 5.35 4.93
C GLU A 81 6.95 6.52 3.96
N LEU A 82 5.72 6.61 3.45
CA LEU A 82 5.27 7.85 2.81
C LEU A 82 5.19 8.98 3.87
N TYR A 83 6.14 9.91 3.83
CA TYR A 83 6.29 11.08 4.71
C TYR A 83 5.23 12.18 4.39
N PRO A 84 5.04 13.22 5.25
CA PRO A 84 3.72 13.77 5.64
C PRO A 84 2.95 14.61 4.61
N VAL A 85 3.23 14.44 3.33
CA VAL A 85 2.51 15.10 2.22
C VAL A 85 1.82 14.07 1.32
N GLY A 86 1.52 12.90 1.88
CA GLY A 86 0.80 11.84 1.19
C GLY A 86 -0.70 11.90 1.43
N THR A 87 -1.45 11.32 0.51
CA THR A 87 -2.91 11.12 0.66
C THR A 87 -3.26 9.67 0.40
N LEU A 88 -4.25 9.17 1.13
CA LEU A 88 -4.90 7.90 0.90
C LEU A 88 -6.40 8.13 0.80
N THR A 89 -7.01 7.80 -0.33
CA THR A 89 -8.47 7.67 -0.43
C THR A 89 -8.81 6.19 -0.34
N LEU A 90 -9.64 5.81 0.63
CA LEU A 90 -9.95 4.44 1.00
C LEU A 90 -11.45 4.18 0.88
N THR A 91 -11.80 3.02 0.36
CA THR A 91 -13.13 2.40 0.42
C THR A 91 -13.01 1.08 1.17
N VAL A 92 -13.81 0.93 2.22
CA VAL A 92 -13.88 -0.28 3.06
C VAL A 92 -15.17 -1.04 2.74
N GLY A 93 -15.06 -2.31 2.37
CA GLY A 93 -16.20 -3.17 2.04
C GLY A 93 -16.84 -2.91 0.66
N GLY A 94 -18.01 -3.53 0.44
CA GLY A 94 -18.74 -3.48 -0.83
C GLY A 94 -18.26 -4.54 -1.81
N ALA A 95 -17.76 -4.13 -2.97
CA ALA A 95 -17.27 -5.06 -4.00
C ALA A 95 -15.88 -5.64 -3.69
N ALA A 96 -15.15 -5.10 -2.71
CA ALA A 96 -13.83 -5.53 -2.26
C ALA A 96 -13.77 -5.47 -0.73
N ARG A 97 -12.77 -6.09 -0.11
CA ARG A 97 -12.49 -5.90 1.32
C ARG A 97 -11.93 -4.50 1.57
N PHE A 98 -10.91 -4.14 0.81
CA PHE A 98 -10.33 -2.80 0.79
C PHE A 98 -10.01 -2.38 -0.63
N ALA A 99 -10.26 -1.12 -0.97
CA ALA A 99 -9.75 -0.51 -2.19
C ALA A 99 -9.29 0.90 -1.87
N GLY A 100 -8.17 1.33 -2.44
CA GLY A 100 -7.70 2.68 -2.22
C GLY A 100 -6.76 3.19 -3.29
N THR A 101 -6.65 4.51 -3.34
CA THR A 101 -5.67 5.22 -4.14
C THR A 101 -4.80 6.07 -3.25
N PHE A 102 -3.51 6.15 -3.53
CA PHE A 102 -2.59 6.91 -2.73
C PHE A 102 -1.52 7.61 -3.58
N SER A 103 -0.93 8.63 -3.00
CA SER A 103 0.23 9.35 -3.53
C SER A 103 1.02 9.94 -2.37
N GLY A 104 2.29 10.26 -2.59
CA GLY A 104 3.12 10.87 -1.56
C GLY A 104 4.59 10.88 -1.93
N VAL A 105 5.43 11.16 -0.94
CA VAL A 105 6.89 11.12 -1.07
C VAL A 105 7.43 10.25 0.05
N ASP A 106 8.32 9.33 -0.29
CA ASP A 106 8.92 8.43 0.69
C ASP A 106 10.08 9.11 1.45
N ALA A 107 10.63 8.41 2.45
CA ALA A 107 11.77 8.85 3.27
C ALA A 107 13.03 9.24 2.47
N ASN A 108 13.19 8.66 1.28
CA ASN A 108 14.35 8.86 0.41
C ASN A 108 14.10 9.92 -0.67
N GLY A 109 12.93 10.58 -0.65
CA GLY A 109 12.54 11.59 -1.64
C GLY A 109 11.98 11.00 -2.94
N ILE A 110 11.66 9.71 -2.99
CA ILE A 110 11.00 9.08 -4.14
C ILE A 110 9.55 9.55 -4.17
N VAL A 111 9.15 10.17 -5.28
CA VAL A 111 7.75 10.60 -5.47
C VAL A 111 6.95 9.41 -5.97
N ILE A 112 5.86 9.10 -5.25
CA ILE A 112 4.95 8.01 -5.57
C ILE A 112 3.64 8.60 -6.11
N GLU A 113 3.30 8.24 -7.34
CA GLU A 113 2.12 8.72 -8.05
C GLU A 113 1.26 7.56 -8.52
N ASN A 114 -0.02 7.82 -8.79
CA ASN A 114 -0.98 6.84 -9.31
C ASN A 114 -1.01 5.54 -8.49
N GLY A 115 -0.75 5.63 -7.20
CA GLY A 115 -0.81 4.51 -6.28
C GLY A 115 -2.24 3.99 -6.19
N SER A 116 -2.44 2.69 -6.33
CA SER A 116 -3.73 2.04 -6.16
C SER A 116 -3.56 0.63 -5.64
N PHE A 117 -4.51 0.21 -4.82
CA PHE A 117 -4.62 -1.16 -4.37
C PHE A 117 -6.07 -1.57 -4.27
N ARG A 118 -6.30 -2.88 -4.42
CA ARG A 118 -7.58 -3.52 -4.17
C ARG A 118 -7.34 -4.92 -3.68
N LEU A 119 -7.89 -5.22 -2.51
CA LEU A 119 -7.92 -6.53 -1.91
C LEU A 119 -9.35 -7.06 -2.01
N GLU A 120 -9.55 -8.15 -2.76
CA GLU A 120 -10.86 -8.77 -2.87
C GLU A 120 -11.30 -9.35 -1.51
N GLY A 121 -12.61 -9.36 -1.27
CA GLY A 121 -13.17 -10.06 -0.11
C GLY A 121 -13.16 -11.57 -0.33
N ASP A 122 -13.23 -12.32 0.77
CA ASP A 122 -13.64 -13.72 0.69
C ASP A 122 -15.10 -13.71 0.20
N ALA A 123 -15.35 -14.27 -0.98
CA ALA A 123 -16.67 -14.36 -1.60
C ALA A 123 -17.60 -15.32 -0.84
#